data_AF-K0SNG8-F1
#
_entry.id   AF-K0SNG8-F1
#
_cell.length_a   1.000
_cell.length_b   1.000
_cell.length_c   1.000
_cell.angle_alpha   90.00
_cell.angle_beta   90.00
_cell.angle_gamma   90.00
#
_symmetry.space_group_name_H-M   'P 1'
#
loop_
_entity.id
_entity.type
_entity.pdbx_description
1 polymer ?
#
loop_
_entity_poly.entity_id
_entity_poly.type
_entity_poly.pdbx_seq_one_letter_code
_entity_poly.pdbx_strand_id
1 'polypeptide(L)'
;LEGGAAPMSEAYPHLILNNFNTQLGRRVGNILKCLFPIPKPDTRRVITFANDDDHISFRHHVYNKEGHKEDDLTLYEVGPRFEMRLYQIKLGTLDMKDADNEYVLRPYMNTAGQKSDAVARG
;
A
#
# COMPACT_ATOMS: atom_id res chain seq x y z
N LEU A 1 20.85 16.43 17.94
CA LEU A 1 21.17 15.86 16.61
C LEU A 1 20.49 16.74 15.59
N GLU A 2 21.21 17.74 15.09
CA GLU A 2 20.72 18.63 14.03
C GLU A 2 20.72 17.90 12.68
N GLY A 3 19.55 17.85 12.04
CA GLY A 3 19.37 18.26 10.63
C GLY A 3 19.98 17.48 9.47
N GLY A 4 20.78 16.43 9.68
CA GLY A 4 21.25 15.56 8.61
C GLY A 4 20.40 14.31 8.50
N ALA A 5 19.55 14.18 7.48
CA ALA A 5 18.82 12.94 7.21
C ALA A 5 19.85 11.82 6.99
N ALA A 6 19.96 10.91 7.96
CA ALA A 6 20.83 9.74 7.84
C ALA A 6 20.45 8.95 6.57
N PRO A 7 21.43 8.35 5.87
CA PRO A 7 21.14 7.57 4.66
C PRO A 7 20.10 6.50 4.97
N MET A 8 19.00 6.51 4.22
CA MET A 8 17.93 5.56 4.37
C MET A 8 18.44 4.16 4.01
N SER A 9 18.15 3.17 4.85
CA SER A 9 18.53 1.79 4.58
C SER A 9 17.95 1.30 3.25
N GLU A 10 18.82 0.77 2.38
CA GLU A 10 18.46 0.16 1.10
C GLU A 10 17.96 -1.29 1.26
N ALA A 11 17.88 -1.80 2.50
CA ALA A 11 17.35 -3.13 2.76
C ALA A 11 15.92 -3.29 2.21
N TYR A 12 15.61 -4.49 1.75
CA TYR A 12 14.32 -4.82 1.15
C TYR A 12 13.22 -4.82 2.23
N PRO A 13 12.15 -4.02 2.05
CA PRO A 13 11.15 -3.84 3.09
C PRO A 13 10.21 -5.05 3.22
N HIS A 14 9.78 -5.34 4.44
CA HIS A 14 8.54 -6.10 4.65
C HIS A 14 7.34 -5.29 4.20
N LEU A 15 6.33 -5.96 3.64
CA LEU A 15 5.11 -5.32 3.15
C LEU A 15 3.92 -5.73 3.99
N ILE A 16 3.12 -4.73 4.39
CA ILE A 16 1.81 -4.92 5.02
C ILE A 16 0.76 -4.45 4.03
N LEU A 17 -0.14 -5.34 3.62
CA LEU A 17 -1.32 -5.04 2.80
C LEU A 17 -2.57 -5.22 3.67
N ASN A 18 -3.14 -4.13 4.16
CA ASN A 18 -4.33 -4.17 5.01
C ASN A 18 -5.60 -3.87 4.20
N ASN A 19 -6.67 -4.64 4.42
CA ASN A 19 -8.00 -4.47 3.81
C ASN A 19 -8.09 -4.54 2.26
N PHE A 20 -7.26 -5.37 1.62
CA PHE A 20 -7.34 -5.67 0.17
C PHE A 20 -8.17 -6.94 -0.11
N ASN A 21 -9.38 -7.01 0.45
CA ASN A 21 -10.15 -8.26 0.53
C ASN A 21 -10.96 -8.59 -0.73
N THR A 22 -11.36 -7.58 -1.50
CA THR A 22 -12.14 -7.74 -2.75
C THR A 22 -11.27 -8.30 -3.87
N GLN A 23 -11.88 -8.80 -4.96
CA GLN A 23 -11.11 -9.30 -6.11
C GLN A 23 -10.23 -8.19 -6.71
N LEU A 24 -10.78 -6.99 -6.87
CA LEU A 24 -10.03 -5.80 -7.30
C LEU A 24 -8.96 -5.41 -6.27
N GLY A 25 -9.28 -5.46 -4.97
CA GLY A 25 -8.31 -5.22 -3.90
C GLY A 25 -7.12 -6.16 -3.98
N ARG A 26 -7.35 -7.48 -4.10
CA ARG A 26 -6.27 -8.46 -4.27
C ARG A 26 -5.45 -8.21 -5.53
N ARG A 27 -6.10 -7.80 -6.63
CA ARG A 27 -5.42 -7.42 -7.89
C ARG A 27 -4.47 -6.24 -7.68
N VAL A 28 -4.95 -5.16 -7.06
CA VAL A 28 -4.13 -3.97 -6.72
C VAL A 28 -3.02 -4.32 -5.75
N GLY A 29 -3.32 -5.07 -4.69
CA GLY A 29 -2.34 -5.51 -3.71
C GLY A 29 -1.21 -6.33 -4.34
N ASN A 30 -1.53 -7.21 -5.31
CA ASN A 30 -0.53 -7.94 -6.08
C ASN A 30 0.34 -7.01 -6.94
N ILE A 31 -0.26 -6.04 -7.65
CA ILE A 31 0.50 -5.06 -8.43
C ILE A 31 1.47 -4.29 -7.53
N LEU A 32 0.99 -3.75 -6.41
CA LEU A 32 1.81 -2.98 -5.46
C LEU A 32 2.91 -3.84 -4.82
N LYS A 33 2.60 -5.09 -4.45
CA LYS A 33 3.58 -6.02 -3.88
C LYS A 33 4.72 -6.32 -4.86
N CYS A 34 4.41 -6.50 -6.14
CA CYS A 34 5.40 -6.83 -7.16
C CYS A 34 6.37 -5.69 -7.49
N LEU A 35 6.13 -4.47 -6.98
CA LEU A 35 7.08 -3.37 -7.08
C LEU A 35 8.28 -3.53 -6.14
N PHE A 36 8.21 -4.46 -5.17
CA PHE A 36 9.25 -4.66 -4.18
C PHE A 36 9.82 -6.07 -4.22
N PRO A 37 11.13 -6.21 -3.96
CA PRO A 37 11.78 -7.50 -3.83
C PRO A 37 11.43 -8.21 -2.51
N ILE A 38 11.74 -9.50 -2.43
CA ILE A 38 11.48 -10.33 -1.24
C ILE A 38 12.45 -9.93 -0.11
N PRO A 39 11.95 -9.53 1.08
CA PRO A 39 12.80 -9.14 2.20
C PRO A 39 13.47 -10.34 2.88
N LYS A 40 14.62 -10.09 3.51
CA LYS A 40 15.21 -11.06 4.45
C LYS A 40 14.43 -11.03 5.78
N PRO A 41 14.32 -12.15 6.51
CA PRO A 41 13.53 -12.22 7.76
C PRO A 41 13.97 -11.25 8.87
N ASP A 42 15.23 -10.81 8.85
CA ASP A 42 15.84 -9.91 9.84
C ASP A 42 15.70 -8.43 9.48
N THR A 43 15.04 -8.10 8.37
CA THR A 43 14.90 -6.72 7.93
C THR A 43 13.95 -5.95 8.84
N ARG A 44 14.38 -4.76 9.26
CA ARG A 44 13.60 -3.89 10.16
C ARG A 44 12.78 -2.83 9.43
N ARG A 45 12.87 -2.79 8.11
CA ARG A 45 12.16 -1.83 7.26
C ARG A 45 10.79 -2.40 6.89
N VAL A 46 9.74 -1.60 7.03
CA VAL A 46 8.37 -1.99 6.72
C VAL A 46 7.64 -0.90 5.94
N ILE A 47 6.95 -1.30 4.88
CA ILE A 47 6.07 -0.46 4.09
C ILE A 47 4.64 -0.97 4.28
N THR A 48 3.73 -0.06 4.60
CA THR A 48 2.33 -0.36 4.80
C THR A 48 1.51 0.29 3.71
N PHE A 49 0.68 -0.51 3.05
CA PHE A 49 -0.46 -0.06 2.26
C PHE A 49 -1.72 -0.46 3.03
N ALA A 50 -2.46 0.53 3.55
CA ALA A 50 -3.71 0.30 4.27
C ALA A 50 -4.87 0.88 3.47
N ASN A 51 -5.80 0.02 3.07
CA ASN A 51 -6.99 0.41 2.33
C ASN A 51 -8.13 0.77 3.30
N ASP A 52 -8.67 1.97 3.18
CA ASP A 52 -9.85 2.43 3.90
C ASP A 52 -10.74 3.23 2.93
N ASP A 53 -11.98 2.80 2.72
CA ASP A 53 -12.91 3.41 1.77
C ASP A 53 -12.30 3.72 0.38
N ASP A 54 -11.65 2.73 -0.24
CA ASP A 54 -10.93 2.84 -1.52
C ASP A 54 -9.76 3.86 -1.55
N HIS A 55 -9.38 4.41 -0.38
CA HIS A 55 -8.18 5.23 -0.19
C HIS A 55 -7.07 4.37 0.43
N ILE A 56 -5.99 4.24 -0.31
CA ILE A 56 -4.82 3.46 0.08
C ILE A 56 -3.83 4.41 0.74
N SER A 57 -3.76 4.36 2.07
CA SER A 57 -2.73 5.02 2.86
C SER A 57 -1.39 4.30 2.72
N PHE A 58 -0.38 5.01 2.23
CA PHE A 58 1.01 4.55 2.23
C PHE A 58 1.76 5.12 3.42
N ARG A 59 2.46 4.26 4.15
CA ARG A 59 3.41 4.68 5.20
C ARG A 59 4.68 3.84 5.12
N HIS A 60 5.81 4.45 5.47
CA HIS A 60 7.11 3.81 5.43
C HIS A 60 7.84 4.01 6.77
N HIS A 61 8.06 2.90 7.46
CA HIS A 61 8.66 2.87 8.78
C HIS A 61 9.89 1.97 8.84
N VAL A 62 10.74 2.22 9.83
CA VAL A 62 11.68 1.25 10.38
C VAL A 62 11.24 0.96 11.81
N TYR A 63 11.26 -0.30 12.23
CA TYR A 63 10.96 -0.65 13.61
C TYR A 63 12.23 -1.02 14.38
N ASN A 64 12.25 -0.74 15.68
CA ASN A 64 13.21 -1.31 16.60
C ASN A 64 12.44 -2.17 17.60
N LYS A 65 12.94 -3.38 17.86
CA LYS A 65 12.36 -4.29 18.85
C LYS A 65 13.41 -4.57 19.92
N GLU A 66 13.26 -3.97 21.09
CA GLU A 66 14.19 -4.10 22.21
C GLU A 66 13.68 -5.15 23.21
N GLY A 67 13.52 -6.40 22.75
CA GLY A 67 13.08 -7.50 23.61
C GLY A 67 12.19 -8.51 22.90
N HIS A 68 11.49 -9.31 23.69
CA HIS A 68 10.61 -10.38 23.19
C HIS A 68 9.11 -10.03 23.32
N LYS A 69 8.74 -8.99 24.08
CA LYS A 69 7.35 -8.60 24.27
C LYS A 69 6.88 -7.72 23.10
N GLU A 70 5.56 -7.58 22.96
CA GLU A 70 4.97 -6.70 21.94
C GLU A 70 5.18 -5.22 22.27
N ASP A 71 5.13 -4.86 23.55
CA ASP A 71 5.35 -3.49 24.04
C ASP A 71 6.77 -2.95 23.77
N ASP A 72 7.72 -3.84 23.42
CA ASP A 72 9.11 -3.48 23.13
C ASP A 72 9.32 -3.00 21.68
N LEU A 73 8.24 -2.84 20.90
CA LEU A 73 8.30 -2.46 19.47
C LEU A 73 8.04 -0.96 19.28
N THR A 74 9.05 -0.25 18.80
CA THR A 74 8.97 1.18 18.46
C THR A 74 9.06 1.37 16.95
N LEU A 75 8.17 2.19 16.39
CA LEU A 75 8.18 2.56 14.96
C LEU A 75 8.76 3.96 14.77
N TYR A 76 9.65 4.08 13.78
CA TYR A 76 10.22 5.33 13.31
C TYR A 76 9.79 5.54 11.88
N GLU A 77 9.13 6.66 11.60
CA GLU A 77 8.77 7.01 10.25
C GLU A 77 9.97 7.59 9.49
N VAL A 78 10.19 7.09 8.29
CA VAL A 78 11.39 7.43 7.50
C VAL A 78 11.07 7.89 6.08
N GLY A 79 9.88 7.56 5.55
CA GLY A 79 9.50 7.89 4.18
C GLY A 79 8.33 8.86 4.08
N PRO A 80 7.89 9.16 2.85
CA PRO A 80 6.77 10.06 2.62
C PRO A 80 5.44 9.46 3.10
N ARG A 81 4.51 10.35 3.46
CA ARG A 81 3.09 10.02 3.66
C ARG A 81 2.32 10.44 2.44
N PHE A 82 1.55 9.52 1.89
CA PHE A 82 0.58 9.86 0.87
C PHE A 82 -0.60 8.89 0.92
N GLU A 83 -1.66 9.31 0.26
CA GLU A 83 -2.86 8.53 0.02
C GLU A 83 -3.05 8.42 -1.48
N MET A 84 -3.43 7.23 -1.92
CA MET A 84 -3.70 6.95 -3.33
C MET A 84 -5.11 6.43 -3.47
N ARG A 85 -5.76 6.78 -4.57
CA ARG A 85 -7.03 6.18 -4.98
C ARG A 85 -6.88 5.59 -6.36
N LEU A 86 -7.27 4.33 -6.53
CA LEU A 86 -7.22 3.68 -7.83
C LEU A 86 -8.25 4.32 -8.77
N TYR A 87 -7.80 4.87 -9.89
CA TYR A 87 -8.70 5.41 -10.92
C TYR A 87 -8.83 4.50 -12.15
N GLN A 88 -7.80 3.70 -12.48
CA GLN A 88 -7.80 2.86 -13.67
C GLN A 88 -6.77 1.73 -13.57
N ILE A 89 -7.10 0.57 -14.15
CA ILE A 89 -6.15 -0.50 -14.45
C ILE A 89 -6.29 -0.84 -15.94
N LYS A 90 -5.17 -0.80 -16.68
CA LYS A 90 -5.08 -1.24 -18.07
C LYS A 90 -4.32 -2.55 -18.20
N LEU A 91 -4.72 -3.40 -19.13
CA LEU A 91 -4.05 -4.65 -19.47
C LEU A 91 -2.93 -4.43 -20.51
N GLY A 92 -2.02 -3.51 -20.23
CA GLY A 92 -0.93 -3.16 -21.13
C GLY A 92 0.09 -2.23 -20.47
N THR A 93 1.16 -1.91 -21.19
CA THR A 93 2.15 -0.94 -20.72
C THR A 93 1.64 0.49 -20.93
N LEU A 94 2.36 1.46 -20.35
CA LEU A 94 2.01 2.88 -20.45
C LEU A 94 1.92 3.37 -21.91
N ASP A 95 2.77 2.83 -22.79
CA ASP A 95 2.86 3.24 -24.20
C ASP A 95 1.72 2.68 -25.07
N MET A 96 1.04 1.63 -24.59
CA MET A 96 -0.09 1.00 -25.29
C MET A 96 -1.37 1.81 -25.08
N LYS A 97 -1.60 2.79 -25.96
CA LYS A 97 -2.78 3.68 -25.89
C LYS A 97 -4.11 2.92 -25.91
N ASP A 98 -4.18 1.88 -26.74
CA ASP A 98 -5.38 1.10 -27.03
C ASP A 98 -5.51 -0.18 -26.18
N ALA A 99 -4.74 -0.30 -25.08
CA ALA A 99 -4.87 -1.42 -24.16
C ALA A 99 -6.24 -1.44 -23.46
N ASP A 100 -6.80 -2.64 -23.30
CA ASP A 100 -8.09 -2.86 -22.65
C ASP A 100 -8.08 -2.40 -21.19
N ASN A 101 -9.23 -1.86 -20.76
CA ASN A 101 -9.42 -1.45 -19.38
C ASN A 101 -9.93 -2.63 -18.55
N GLU A 102 -9.15 -3.06 -17.56
CA GLU A 102 -9.59 -4.01 -16.54
C GLU A 102 -10.51 -3.33 -15.51
N TYR A 103 -10.18 -2.09 -15.13
CA TYR A 103 -10.97 -1.29 -14.20
C TYR A 103 -10.89 0.19 -14.56
N VAL A 104 -12.01 0.92 -14.36
CA VAL A 104 -12.07 2.38 -14.44
C VAL A 104 -13.00 2.88 -13.35
N LEU A 105 -12.56 3.88 -12.58
CA LEU A 105 -13.38 4.61 -11.63
C LEU A 105 -14.43 5.43 -12.39
N ARG A 106 -15.70 5.24 -12.05
CA ARG A 106 -16.83 5.92 -12.70
C ARG A 106 -17.58 6.80 -11.69
N PRO A 107 -17.10 8.02 -11.43
CA PRO A 107 -17.64 8.87 -10.36
C PRO A 107 -19.05 9.41 -10.66
N TYR A 108 -19.42 9.55 -11.93
CA TYR A 108 -20.70 10.13 -12.35
C TYR A 108 -21.82 9.09 -12.55
N MET A 109 -21.71 7.91 -11.93
CA MET A 109 -22.79 6.92 -11.91
C MET A 109 -23.62 7.09 -10.64
N ASN A 110 -24.95 6.98 -10.73
CA ASN A 110 -25.86 7.16 -9.60
C ASN A 110 -25.56 6.27 -8.38
N THR A 111 -24.87 5.14 -8.58
CA THR A 111 -24.48 4.20 -7.52
C THR A 111 -23.02 4.35 -7.05
N ALA A 112 -22.29 5.36 -7.52
CA ALA A 112 -20.86 5.51 -7.26
C ALA A 112 -20.53 5.67 -5.76
N GLY A 113 -21.38 6.36 -5.00
CA GLY A 113 -21.21 6.53 -3.55
C GLY A 113 -21.70 5.35 -2.70
N GLN A 114 -22.37 4.35 -3.30
CA GLN A 114 -22.98 3.24 -2.56
C GLN A 114 -22.14 1.95 -2.55
N LYS A 115 -21.05 1.90 -3.33
CA LYS A 115 -20.29 0.67 -3.57
C LYS A 115 -19.29 0.32 -2.48
N SER A 116 -18.74 1.30 -1.76
CA SER A 116 -17.84 1.04 -0.63
C SER A 116 -18.58 0.59 0.62
N ASP A 117 -19.79 1.11 0.85
CA ASP A 117 -20.67 0.72 1.97
C ASP A 117 -21.19 -0.73 1.90
N ALA A 118 -21.27 -1.30 0.69
CA ALA A 118 -21.89 -2.61 0.48
C ALA A 118 -21.03 -3.80 0.94
N VAL A 119 -19.73 -3.59 1.24
CA VAL A 119 -18.82 -4.67 1.70
C VAL A 119 -18.66 -4.66 3.23
N ALA A 120 -19.09 -3.61 3.94
CA ALA A 120 -18.95 -3.49 5.39
C ALA A 120 -20.13 -4.09 6.19
N ARG A 121 -21.09 -4.77 5.54
CA ARG A 121 -22.32 -5.31 6.18
C ARG A 121 -22.63 -6.78 5.84
N GLY A 122 -21.63 -7.57 5.44
CA GLY A 122 -21.77 -9.00 5.13
C GLY A 122 -20.98 -9.87 6.10
#